data_AF-A0A2X2BDU7-F1
#
_entry.id   AF-A0A2X2BDU7-F1
#
_cell.length_a   1.000
_cell.length_b   1.000
_cell.length_c   1.000
_cell.angle_alpha   90.00
_cell.angle_beta   90.00
_cell.angle_gamma   90.00
#
_symmetry.space_group_name_H-M   'P 1'
#
loop_
_entity.id
_entity.type
_entity.pdbx_description
1 polymer ?
#
loop_
_entity_poly.entity_id
_entity_poly.type
_entity_poly.pdbx_seq_one_letter_code
_entity_poly.pdbx_strand_id
1 'polypeptide(L)'
;MTKRQYDLNGWLEVKDNPISKVGVFDYLGFEIGAPIPEKIYKVYRPQEELASTETINSFKLMPFVDEHEMLGKDGTPAETKGIQGVIGERVYFEYPYLRGNIKILSNSALNQIEGGKIELSPGYRCVYDFTPGEFNGERYDAIQRHIRANHLALVDEGRTGADVAVQDHSVITIDTKELIRMNEEENKEKQTTDEGAFTPEQLEALKAIIKEVITSTQPATDNDPEEEKKTFN
;
A
#
# COMPACT_ATOMS: atom_id res chain seq x y z
N MET A 1 1.41 -24.16 -3.28
CA MET A 1 2.36 -24.37 -2.16
C MET A 1 2.90 -23.00 -1.76
N THR A 2 3.03 -22.72 -0.47
CA THR A 2 3.63 -21.46 -0.01
C THR A 2 5.11 -21.39 -0.41
N LYS A 3 5.57 -20.24 -0.91
CA LYS A 3 6.97 -19.88 -1.13
C LYS A 3 7.67 -19.43 0.16
N ARG A 4 6.96 -19.37 1.30
CA ARG A 4 7.56 -19.16 2.63
C ARG A 4 8.46 -20.34 2.98
N GLN A 5 9.73 -20.05 3.22
CA GLN A 5 10.74 -21.05 3.58
C GLN A 5 11.46 -20.56 4.83
N TYR A 6 11.44 -21.37 5.88
CA TYR A 6 12.22 -21.12 7.08
C TYR A 6 13.56 -21.86 7.00
N ASP A 7 14.64 -21.16 7.30
CA ASP A 7 15.96 -21.80 7.44
C ASP A 7 16.16 -22.39 8.85
N LEU A 8 17.31 -23.03 9.08
CA LEU A 8 17.64 -23.66 10.37
C LEU A 8 17.71 -22.66 11.55
N ASN A 9 17.83 -21.36 11.27
CA ASN A 9 17.84 -20.31 12.29
C ASN A 9 16.41 -19.81 12.62
N GLY A 10 15.39 -20.30 11.90
CA GLY A 10 14.02 -19.82 12.02
C GLY A 10 13.76 -18.52 11.26
N TRP A 11 14.65 -18.11 10.34
CA TRP A 11 14.41 -16.93 9.52
C TRP A 11 13.58 -17.26 8.29
N LEU A 12 12.60 -16.39 8.02
CA LEU A 12 11.68 -16.53 6.89
C LEU A 12 12.30 -15.94 5.62
N GLU A 13 12.34 -16.71 4.55
CA GLU A 13 12.53 -16.23 3.19
C GLU A 13 11.24 -16.41 2.39
N VAL A 14 10.82 -15.38 1.65
CA VAL A 14 9.75 -15.45 0.66
C VAL A 14 10.33 -15.11 -0.70
N LYS A 15 10.35 -16.09 -1.61
CA LYS A 15 10.90 -15.93 -2.96
C LYS A 15 9.85 -15.35 -3.89
N ASP A 16 10.27 -14.58 -4.89
CA ASP A 16 9.41 -14.08 -5.97
C ASP A 16 8.18 -13.29 -5.46
N ASN A 17 8.36 -12.55 -4.35
CA ASN A 17 7.32 -11.76 -3.71
C ASN A 17 7.09 -10.46 -4.49
N PRO A 18 5.84 -10.04 -4.75
CA PRO A 18 5.56 -8.69 -5.21
C PRO A 18 6.10 -7.67 -4.20
N ILE A 19 6.88 -6.68 -4.65
CA ILE A 19 7.41 -5.60 -3.79
C ILE A 19 6.95 -4.22 -4.26
N SER A 20 6.45 -4.12 -5.49
CA SER A 20 5.75 -2.96 -6.03
C SER A 20 4.91 -3.40 -7.23
N LYS A 21 4.02 -2.53 -7.74
CA LYS A 21 3.21 -2.82 -8.93
C LYS A 21 2.89 -1.58 -9.76
N VAL A 22 2.63 -1.80 -11.05
CA VAL A 22 2.09 -0.82 -11.99
C VAL A 22 0.65 -0.51 -11.60
N GLY A 23 0.28 0.76 -11.59
CA GLY A 23 -1.08 1.19 -11.26
C GLY A 23 -1.17 2.67 -10.96
N VAL A 24 -2.37 3.12 -10.62
CA VAL A 24 -2.65 4.47 -10.13
C VAL A 24 -2.90 4.39 -8.63
N PHE A 25 -2.30 5.31 -7.87
CA PHE A 25 -2.33 5.30 -6.41
C PHE A 25 -2.58 6.70 -5.87
N ASP A 26 -3.15 6.77 -4.68
CA ASP A 26 -3.51 8.03 -4.04
C ASP A 26 -2.31 8.59 -3.28
N TYR A 27 -2.04 9.87 -3.50
CA TYR A 27 -1.04 10.64 -2.78
C TYR A 27 -1.65 11.96 -2.33
N LEU A 28 -1.34 12.37 -1.12
CA LEU A 28 -1.62 13.72 -0.68
C LEU A 28 -0.65 14.69 -1.39
N GLY A 29 -1.14 15.82 -1.87
CA GLY A 29 -0.34 16.79 -2.62
C GLY A 29 0.94 17.20 -1.88
N PHE A 30 0.86 17.33 -0.56
CA PHE A 30 1.99 17.62 0.32
C PHE A 30 3.13 16.59 0.20
N GLU A 31 2.82 15.30 0.06
CA GLU A 31 3.82 14.22 -0.02
C GLU A 31 4.65 14.30 -1.31
N ILE A 32 4.04 14.83 -2.38
CA ILE A 32 4.61 14.81 -3.73
C ILE A 32 5.03 16.19 -4.23
N GLY A 33 4.92 17.22 -3.38
CA GLY A 33 5.22 18.60 -3.73
C GLY A 33 4.26 19.18 -4.78
N ALA A 34 2.99 18.73 -4.77
CA ALA A 34 1.99 19.22 -5.70
C ALA A 34 1.57 20.67 -5.40
N PRO A 35 1.01 21.40 -6.39
CA PRO A 35 0.58 22.78 -6.21
C PRO A 35 -0.48 23.01 -5.12
N ILE A 36 -1.33 22.01 -4.85
CA ILE A 36 -2.37 22.06 -3.82
C ILE A 36 -2.06 20.98 -2.78
N PRO A 37 -1.40 21.31 -1.66
CA PRO A 37 -0.92 20.33 -0.70
C PRO A 37 -2.01 19.42 -0.10
N GLU A 38 -3.21 19.95 0.09
CA GLU A 38 -4.32 19.27 0.78
C GLU A 38 -5.16 18.39 -0.14
N LYS A 39 -4.94 18.44 -1.46
CA LYS A 39 -5.69 17.64 -2.44
C LYS A 39 -5.09 16.24 -2.55
N ILE A 40 -5.94 15.23 -2.73
CA ILE A 40 -5.51 13.89 -3.17
C ILE A 40 -5.28 13.90 -4.68
N TYR A 41 -4.10 13.47 -5.11
CA TYR A 41 -3.71 13.29 -6.50
C TYR A 41 -3.64 11.80 -6.84
N LYS A 42 -4.19 11.46 -8.00
CA LYS A 42 -4.02 10.14 -8.61
C LYS A 42 -2.65 10.08 -9.29
N VAL A 43 -1.74 9.28 -8.77
CA VAL A 43 -0.38 9.18 -9.31
C VAL A 43 -0.16 7.84 -9.98
N TYR A 44 0.14 7.87 -11.27
CA TYR A 44 0.46 6.71 -12.08
C TYR A 44 1.91 6.26 -11.86
N ARG A 45 2.08 4.98 -11.53
CA ARG A 45 3.37 4.29 -11.53
C ARG A 45 3.47 3.43 -12.79
N PRO A 46 4.20 3.88 -13.82
CA PRO A 46 4.16 3.23 -15.12
C PRO A 46 5.06 1.99 -15.20
N GLN A 47 4.72 1.11 -16.15
CA GLN A 47 5.50 -0.10 -16.44
C GLN A 47 6.95 0.23 -16.79
N GLU A 48 7.21 1.22 -17.64
CA GLU A 48 8.57 1.52 -18.10
C GLU A 48 9.50 1.94 -16.95
N GLU A 49 8.96 2.52 -15.88
CA GLU A 49 9.76 2.93 -14.72
C GLU A 49 10.08 1.75 -13.81
N LEU A 50 9.13 0.84 -13.59
CA LEU A 50 9.37 -0.39 -12.82
C LEU A 50 10.22 -1.41 -13.56
N ALA A 51 10.12 -1.46 -14.89
CA ALA A 51 10.91 -2.35 -15.74
C ALA A 51 12.32 -1.82 -16.04
N SER A 52 12.61 -0.56 -15.71
CA SER A 52 13.93 0.03 -15.95
C SER A 52 15.02 -0.69 -15.15
N THR A 53 16.20 -0.81 -15.76
CA THR A 53 17.35 -1.49 -15.14
C THR A 53 17.79 -0.76 -13.88
N GLU A 54 17.71 0.56 -13.87
CA GLU A 54 18.07 1.41 -12.74
C GLU A 54 17.12 1.20 -11.56
N THR A 55 15.80 1.14 -11.80
CA THR A 55 14.82 0.84 -10.74
C THR A 55 15.06 -0.56 -10.20
N ILE A 56 15.10 -1.58 -11.06
CA ILE A 56 15.31 -2.99 -10.65
C ILE A 56 16.58 -3.12 -9.80
N ASN A 57 17.69 -2.54 -10.24
CA ASN A 57 18.95 -2.61 -9.51
C ASN A 57 18.90 -1.83 -8.18
N SER A 58 18.16 -0.71 -8.12
CA SER A 58 18.06 0.07 -6.88
C SER A 58 17.37 -0.69 -5.74
N PHE A 59 16.44 -1.61 -6.04
CA PHE A 59 15.73 -2.42 -5.04
C PHE A 59 16.57 -3.56 -4.47
N LYS A 60 17.67 -3.95 -5.12
CA LYS A 60 18.51 -5.05 -4.65
C LYS A 60 19.18 -4.68 -3.33
N LEU A 61 19.21 -5.63 -2.39
CA LEU A 61 19.90 -5.49 -1.10
C LEU A 61 19.37 -4.33 -0.24
N MET A 62 18.16 -3.84 -0.51
CA MET A 62 17.53 -2.80 0.29
C MET A 62 16.98 -3.35 1.61
N PRO A 63 17.02 -2.55 2.69
CA PRO A 63 16.53 -2.98 3.99
C PRO A 63 15.02 -3.27 3.96
N PHE A 64 14.64 -4.29 4.72
CA PHE A 64 13.27 -4.54 5.13
C PHE A 64 13.07 -3.99 6.54
N VAL A 65 12.06 -3.15 6.74
CA VAL A 65 11.82 -2.43 7.99
C VAL A 65 10.37 -2.57 8.45
N ASP A 66 10.15 -2.32 9.74
CA ASP A 66 8.80 -2.14 10.28
C ASP A 66 8.45 -0.65 10.20
N GLU A 67 7.30 -0.35 9.59
CA GLU A 67 6.82 0.99 9.28
C GLU A 67 7.72 1.85 8.38
N HIS A 68 7.13 2.88 7.79
CA HIS A 68 7.84 3.79 6.90
C HIS A 68 8.80 4.73 7.63
N GLU A 69 10.06 4.72 7.22
CA GLU A 69 11.03 5.73 7.60
C GLU A 69 12.14 5.81 6.56
N MET A 70 12.41 7.02 6.04
CA MET A 70 13.49 7.19 5.09
C MET A 70 14.83 6.96 5.79
N LEU A 71 15.66 6.08 5.21
CA LEU A 71 16.94 5.69 5.78
C LEU A 71 18.13 6.30 5.04
N GLY A 72 19.25 6.41 5.77
CA GLY A 72 20.56 6.75 5.22
C GLY A 72 20.93 8.22 5.42
N LYS A 73 21.78 8.74 4.53
CA LYS A 73 22.44 10.07 4.67
C LYS A 73 21.49 11.23 4.99
N ASP A 74 20.30 11.22 4.39
CA ASP A 74 19.29 12.27 4.53
C ASP A 74 18.06 11.77 5.31
N GLY A 75 18.23 10.74 6.12
CA GLY A 75 17.18 10.10 6.89
C GLY A 75 17.71 9.49 8.18
N THR A 76 16.96 8.54 8.72
CA THR A 76 17.34 7.88 9.98
C THR A 76 18.46 6.87 9.74
N PRO A 77 19.49 6.82 10.60
CA PRO A 77 20.51 5.77 10.56
C PRO A 77 19.87 4.38 10.70
N ALA A 78 20.37 3.41 9.95
CA ALA A 78 19.79 2.07 9.88
C ALA A 78 19.79 1.37 11.25
N GLU A 79 20.84 1.58 12.04
CA GLU A 79 20.99 1.09 13.40
C GLU A 79 19.99 1.73 14.38
N THR A 80 19.57 2.96 14.13
CA THR A 80 18.58 3.67 14.95
C THR A 80 17.17 3.20 14.62
N LYS A 81 16.85 3.02 13.33
CA LYS A 81 15.54 2.48 12.91
C LYS A 81 15.36 1.02 13.35
N GLY A 82 16.43 0.23 13.24
CA GLY A 82 16.38 -1.21 13.34
C GLY A 82 15.95 -1.85 12.02
N ILE A 83 16.83 -2.68 11.46
CA ILE A 83 16.59 -3.40 10.21
C ILE A 83 16.03 -4.78 10.52
N GLN A 84 14.85 -5.08 10.00
CA GLN A 84 14.11 -6.32 10.30
C GLN A 84 14.42 -7.43 9.30
N GLY A 85 15.02 -7.09 8.16
CA GLY A 85 15.39 -8.03 7.11
C GLY A 85 15.97 -7.32 5.89
N VAL A 86 15.90 -7.97 4.74
CA VAL A 86 16.49 -7.45 3.50
C VAL A 86 15.73 -7.96 2.27
N ILE A 87 15.68 -7.13 1.22
CA ILE A 87 15.36 -7.58 -0.14
C ILE A 87 16.62 -8.23 -0.71
N GLY A 88 16.52 -9.45 -1.22
CA GLY A 88 17.66 -10.13 -1.82
C GLY A 88 18.06 -9.57 -3.18
N GLU A 89 19.06 -10.21 -3.79
CA GLU A 89 19.63 -9.75 -5.06
C GLU A 89 18.75 -10.08 -6.29
N ARG A 90 17.87 -11.07 -6.17
CA ARG A 90 16.99 -11.50 -7.27
C ARG A 90 15.77 -10.59 -7.32
N VAL A 91 15.94 -9.42 -7.94
CA VAL A 91 14.87 -8.48 -8.27
C VAL A 91 14.65 -8.47 -9.77
N TYR A 92 13.40 -8.55 -10.20
CA TYR A 92 13.02 -8.54 -11.61
C TYR A 92 11.60 -8.02 -11.80
N PHE A 93 11.31 -7.51 -13.00
CA PHE A 93 9.97 -7.07 -13.37
C PHE A 93 9.23 -8.17 -14.12
N GLU A 94 7.98 -8.43 -13.71
CA GLU A 94 7.05 -9.35 -14.35
C GLU A 94 5.67 -8.71 -14.25
N TYR A 95 5.16 -8.18 -15.36
CA TYR A 95 3.95 -7.36 -15.37
C TYR A 95 2.79 -8.03 -14.60
N PRO A 96 2.09 -7.30 -13.71
CA PRO A 96 2.25 -5.87 -13.39
C PRO A 96 3.24 -5.58 -12.25
N TYR A 97 3.97 -6.58 -11.75
CA TYR A 97 4.73 -6.49 -10.50
C TYR A 97 6.23 -6.27 -10.72
N LEU A 98 6.82 -5.46 -9.83
CA LEU A 98 8.22 -5.63 -9.47
C LEU A 98 8.29 -6.71 -8.41
N ARG A 99 9.09 -7.75 -8.64
CA ARG A 99 9.24 -8.89 -7.73
C ARG A 99 10.65 -8.94 -7.15
N GLY A 100 10.75 -9.38 -5.90
CA GLY A 100 12.01 -9.62 -5.22
C GLY A 100 11.88 -10.76 -4.20
N ASN A 101 13.00 -11.39 -3.86
CA ASN A 101 13.06 -12.21 -2.67
C ASN A 101 13.18 -11.32 -1.42
N ILE A 102 12.48 -11.66 -0.35
CA ILE A 102 12.57 -10.97 0.94
C ILE A 102 12.99 -11.97 2.01
N LYS A 103 13.95 -11.59 2.85
CA LYS A 103 14.39 -12.38 4.00
C LYS A 103 14.19 -11.58 5.27
N ILE A 104 13.48 -12.17 6.22
CA ILE A 104 13.08 -11.56 7.48
C ILE A 104 13.87 -12.22 8.60
N LEU A 105 14.62 -11.39 9.32
CA LEU A 105 15.62 -11.81 10.30
C LEU A 105 15.16 -11.51 11.74
N SER A 106 14.22 -10.58 11.89
CA SER A 106 13.73 -10.12 13.19
C SER A 106 12.56 -10.93 13.72
N ASN A 107 12.68 -11.41 14.96
CA ASN A 107 11.59 -12.06 15.67
C ASN A 107 10.36 -11.14 15.84
N SER A 108 10.55 -9.84 16.01
CA SER A 108 9.42 -8.91 16.15
C SER A 108 8.60 -8.85 14.86
N ALA A 109 9.28 -8.74 13.71
CA ALA A 109 8.60 -8.71 12.42
C ALA A 109 7.95 -10.07 12.09
N LEU A 110 8.61 -11.18 12.42
CA LEU A 110 8.03 -12.51 12.28
C LEU A 110 6.74 -12.65 13.11
N ASN A 111 6.75 -12.22 14.38
CA ASN A 111 5.57 -12.26 15.24
C ASN A 111 4.43 -11.37 14.70
N GLN A 112 4.74 -10.18 14.17
CA GLN A 112 3.74 -9.31 13.54
C GLN A 112 3.11 -9.99 12.30
N ILE A 113 3.92 -10.66 11.48
CA ILE A 113 3.47 -11.41 10.30
C ILE A 113 2.61 -12.60 10.67
N GLU A 114 2.98 -13.34 11.71
CA GLU A 114 2.16 -14.41 12.27
C GLU A 114 0.85 -13.86 12.87
N GLY A 115 0.89 -12.66 13.44
CA GLY A 115 -0.26 -11.91 13.94
C GLY A 115 -1.15 -11.30 12.85
N GLY A 116 -0.76 -11.40 11.56
CA GLY A 116 -1.57 -10.96 10.42
C GLY A 116 -1.16 -9.63 9.80
N LYS A 117 -0.12 -8.95 10.30
CA LYS A 117 0.46 -7.77 9.63
C LYS A 117 1.33 -8.24 8.47
N ILE A 118 0.84 -8.09 7.26
CA ILE A 118 1.41 -8.74 6.06
C ILE A 118 1.63 -7.76 4.92
N GLU A 119 1.01 -6.58 4.94
CA GLU A 119 1.03 -5.70 3.79
C GLU A 119 2.37 -5.00 3.64
N LEU A 120 2.74 -4.73 2.38
CA LEU A 120 4.03 -4.18 2.04
C LEU A 120 3.87 -2.85 1.34
N SER A 121 4.74 -1.92 1.73
CA SER A 121 4.82 -0.62 1.07
C SER A 121 6.27 -0.26 0.74
N PRO A 122 6.62 -0.14 -0.54
CA PRO A 122 7.96 0.24 -0.96
C PRO A 122 8.22 1.74 -0.69
N GLY A 123 9.27 2.05 0.08
CA GLY A 123 9.77 3.39 0.27
C GLY A 123 10.87 3.72 -0.74
N TYR A 124 10.72 4.79 -1.50
CA TYR A 124 11.66 5.19 -2.54
C TYR A 124 11.64 6.69 -2.81
N ARG A 125 12.64 7.16 -3.54
CA ARG A 125 12.67 8.49 -4.13
C ARG A 125 12.24 8.41 -5.59
N CYS A 126 11.51 9.40 -6.06
CA CYS A 126 11.14 9.55 -7.46
C CYS A 126 10.94 11.03 -7.79
N VAL A 127 10.85 11.33 -9.09
CA VAL A 127 10.43 12.63 -9.61
C VAL A 127 8.96 12.51 -10.00
N TYR A 128 8.14 13.47 -9.57
CA TYR A 128 6.73 13.53 -9.96
C TYR A 128 6.58 14.46 -11.17
N ASP A 129 6.07 13.91 -12.27
CA ASP A 129 5.70 14.63 -13.47
C ASP A 129 4.18 14.86 -13.45
N PHE A 130 3.75 16.11 -13.23
CA PHE A 130 2.33 16.49 -13.13
C PHE A 130 1.61 16.60 -14.48
N THR A 131 1.99 15.76 -15.44
CA THR A 131 1.29 15.60 -16.71
C THR A 131 0.12 14.63 -16.51
N PRO A 132 -1.14 15.07 -16.65
CA PRO A 132 -2.29 14.20 -16.47
C PRO A 132 -2.46 13.24 -17.66
N GLY A 133 -3.17 12.15 -17.43
CA GLY A 133 -3.49 11.17 -18.47
C GLY A 133 -4.46 10.11 -17.99
N GLU A 134 -4.47 8.96 -18.68
CA GLU A 134 -5.34 7.84 -18.39
C GLU A 134 -4.59 6.52 -18.53
N PHE A 135 -4.82 5.60 -17.60
CA PHE A 135 -4.28 4.25 -17.61
C PHE A 135 -5.40 3.26 -17.31
N ASN A 136 -5.68 2.34 -18.23
CA ASN A 136 -6.74 1.32 -18.11
C ASN A 136 -8.12 1.89 -17.71
N GLY A 137 -8.48 3.07 -18.24
CA GLY A 137 -9.76 3.73 -17.92
C GLY A 137 -9.75 4.56 -16.63
N GLU A 138 -8.66 4.54 -15.87
CA GLU A 138 -8.48 5.37 -14.67
C GLU A 138 -7.66 6.61 -15.00
N ARG A 139 -8.18 7.80 -14.67
CA ARG A 139 -7.47 9.06 -14.84
C ARG A 139 -6.40 9.24 -13.77
N TYR A 140 -5.25 9.77 -14.16
CA TYR A 140 -4.20 10.18 -13.24
C TYR A 140 -3.83 11.66 -13.44
N ASP A 141 -3.38 12.29 -12.37
CA ASP A 141 -2.94 13.69 -12.33
C ASP A 141 -1.40 13.82 -12.50
N ALA A 142 -0.65 12.78 -12.12
CA ALA A 142 0.82 12.79 -12.17
C ALA A 142 1.41 11.41 -12.46
N ILE A 143 2.69 11.38 -12.83
CA ILE A 143 3.44 10.17 -13.17
C ILE A 143 4.70 10.10 -12.29
N GLN A 144 4.97 8.95 -11.69
CA GLN A 144 6.24 8.69 -11.00
C GLN A 144 7.33 8.40 -12.03
N ARG A 145 8.46 9.11 -11.95
CA ARG A 145 9.63 8.96 -12.84
C ARG A 145 10.89 8.73 -12.02
N HIS A 146 11.86 8.02 -12.59
CA HIS A 146 13.18 7.78 -12.00
C HIS A 146 13.13 7.19 -10.58
N ILE A 147 12.37 6.10 -10.41
CA ILE A 147 12.19 5.45 -9.10
C ILE A 147 13.51 4.88 -8.58
N ARG A 148 13.90 5.21 -7.35
CA ARG A 148 15.10 4.72 -6.66
C ARG A 148 14.78 4.26 -5.25
N ALA A 149 14.86 2.96 -5.02
CA ALA A 149 14.49 2.36 -3.75
C ALA A 149 15.29 2.89 -2.55
N ASN A 150 14.66 2.84 -1.38
CA ASN A 150 15.27 3.11 -0.10
C ASN A 150 15.05 1.97 0.90
N HIS A 151 13.82 1.46 0.99
CA HIS A 151 13.46 0.36 1.87
C HIS A 151 12.17 -0.33 1.40
N LEU A 152 11.86 -1.49 1.97
CA LEU A 152 10.54 -2.12 1.90
C LEU A 152 9.98 -2.20 3.31
N ALA A 153 8.83 -1.58 3.55
CA ALA A 153 8.21 -1.53 4.87
C ALA A 153 7.14 -2.61 5.01
N LEU A 154 7.13 -3.27 6.16
CA LEU A 154 5.98 -3.99 6.69
C LEU A 154 5.04 -2.98 7.34
N VAL A 155 3.80 -2.91 6.86
CA VAL A 155 2.81 -1.93 7.30
C VAL A 155 1.48 -2.62 7.58
N ASP A 156 0.63 -1.95 8.35
CA ASP A 156 -0.74 -2.44 8.59
C ASP A 156 -1.59 -2.36 7.32
N GLU A 157 -1.39 -1.31 6.52
CA GLU A 157 -2.08 -1.08 5.25
C GLU A 157 -1.09 -0.55 4.20
N GLY A 158 -0.93 -1.31 3.12
CA GLY A 158 0.00 -1.02 2.03
C GLY A 158 -0.66 -0.19 0.95
N ARG A 159 -0.08 0.98 0.63
CA ARG A 159 -0.54 1.83 -0.49
C ARG A 159 -0.60 1.09 -1.83
N THR A 160 0.24 0.07 -1.99
CA THR A 160 0.29 -0.70 -3.25
C THR A 160 -0.83 -1.75 -3.33
N GLY A 161 -1.65 -1.90 -2.29
CA GLY A 161 -2.76 -2.84 -2.21
C GLY A 161 -2.37 -4.19 -1.60
N ALA A 162 -3.36 -4.95 -1.16
CA ALA A 162 -3.21 -6.22 -0.44
C ALA A 162 -2.55 -7.34 -1.28
N ASP A 163 -2.52 -7.21 -2.60
CA ASP A 163 -1.77 -8.09 -3.52
C ASP A 163 -0.25 -7.89 -3.43
N VAL A 164 0.21 -6.80 -2.81
CA VAL A 164 1.60 -6.54 -2.44
C VAL A 164 1.74 -6.71 -0.93
N ALA A 165 1.83 -7.97 -0.53
CA ALA A 165 1.98 -8.41 0.86
C ALA A 165 3.10 -9.45 0.97
N VAL A 166 3.54 -9.78 2.19
CA VAL A 166 4.42 -10.90 2.53
C VAL A 166 3.63 -12.20 2.34
N GLN A 167 3.28 -12.57 1.10
CA GLN A 167 2.27 -13.60 0.85
C GLN A 167 2.43 -14.36 -0.48
N ASP A 168 1.73 -15.51 -0.52
CA ASP A 168 1.58 -16.40 -1.68
C ASP A 168 0.13 -16.54 -2.19
N HIS A 169 -0.84 -15.88 -1.57
CA HIS A 169 -2.24 -15.97 -1.97
C HIS A 169 -2.86 -14.58 -1.99
N SER A 170 -3.54 -14.27 -3.10
CA SER A 170 -4.44 -13.12 -3.23
C SER A 170 -5.53 -13.23 -2.17
N VAL A 171 -5.32 -12.59 -1.02
CA VAL A 171 -6.45 -12.18 -0.20
C VAL A 171 -6.97 -10.92 -0.87
N ILE A 172 -8.06 -11.06 -1.64
CA ILE A 172 -8.93 -9.92 -1.87
C ILE A 172 -9.55 -9.65 -0.50
N THR A 173 -8.92 -8.79 0.29
CA THR A 173 -9.57 -8.19 1.44
C THR A 173 -10.62 -7.24 0.88
N ILE A 174 -11.87 -7.70 0.85
CA ILE A 174 -13.00 -6.78 0.72
C ILE A 174 -12.98 -5.93 1.98
N ASP A 175 -12.66 -4.65 1.78
CA ASP A 175 -12.52 -3.66 2.80
C ASP A 175 -13.84 -3.51 3.58
N THR A 176 -13.87 -4.10 4.78
CA THR A 176 -15.01 -4.02 5.70
C THR A 176 -14.64 -3.21 6.95
N LYS A 177 -13.46 -2.58 6.99
CA LYS A 177 -12.99 -1.84 8.19
C LYS A 177 -13.11 -0.33 8.07
N GLU A 178 -13.38 0.21 6.88
CA GLU A 178 -13.85 1.60 6.74
C GLU A 178 -15.20 1.87 7.44
N LEU A 179 -15.94 0.84 7.90
CA LEU A 179 -17.22 1.02 8.61
C LEU A 179 -17.15 0.97 10.15
N ILE A 180 -16.05 0.51 10.77
CA ILE A 180 -16.03 0.23 12.23
C ILE A 180 -15.06 1.12 13.04
N ARG A 181 -14.08 1.78 12.41
CA ARG A 181 -13.08 2.59 13.17
C ARG A 181 -13.42 4.08 13.38
N MET A 182 -14.67 4.49 13.16
CA MET A 182 -15.16 5.83 13.55
C MET A 182 -16.09 5.83 14.77
N ASN A 183 -16.08 4.81 15.64
CA ASN A 183 -17.00 4.80 16.79
C ASN A 183 -16.45 4.36 18.15
N GLU A 184 -15.15 4.05 18.32
CA GLU A 184 -14.67 3.51 19.61
C GLU A 184 -13.49 4.23 20.30
N GLU A 185 -12.84 5.25 19.70
CA GLU A 185 -11.72 5.93 20.37
C GLU A 185 -11.87 7.45 20.55
N GLU A 186 -13.06 7.94 20.93
CA GLU A 186 -13.21 9.24 21.60
C GLU A 186 -13.95 9.11 22.93
N ASN A 187 -13.32 8.44 23.89
CA ASN A 187 -13.62 8.67 25.31
C ASN A 187 -12.43 8.32 26.19
N LYS A 188 -11.44 9.23 26.23
CA LYS A 188 -10.69 9.61 27.45
C LYS A 188 -9.68 10.74 27.18
N GLU A 189 -10.05 11.92 27.68
CA GLU A 189 -9.19 12.92 28.34
C GLU A 189 -7.88 13.37 27.65
N LYS A 190 -7.89 14.56 27.03
CA LYS A 190 -7.31 15.81 27.61
C LYS A 190 -7.37 17.00 26.65
N GLN A 191 -7.75 18.15 27.23
CA GLN A 191 -7.66 19.51 26.69
C GLN A 191 -6.23 19.89 26.26
N THR A 192 -6.08 20.41 25.04
CA THR A 192 -5.18 21.56 24.75
C THR A 192 -5.75 22.43 23.62
N THR A 193 -5.43 23.70 23.70
CA THR A 193 -5.92 24.88 22.98
C THR A 193 -5.40 25.02 21.53
N ASP A 194 -6.17 25.80 20.76
CA ASP A 194 -5.87 26.53 19.51
C ASP A 194 -6.05 25.88 18.12
N GLU A 195 -7.01 26.50 17.40
CA GLU A 195 -7.05 26.90 15.99
C GLU A 195 -6.69 25.86 14.91
N GLY A 196 -7.68 25.04 14.54
CA GLY A 196 -7.62 24.22 13.31
C GLY A 196 -8.86 23.37 13.01
N ALA A 197 -9.95 23.51 13.77
CA ALA A 197 -11.15 22.69 13.58
C ALA A 197 -12.10 23.33 12.54
N PHE A 198 -12.61 22.50 11.63
CA PHE A 198 -13.68 22.87 10.70
C PHE A 198 -14.89 23.44 11.46
N THR A 199 -15.48 24.53 10.96
CA THR A 199 -16.69 25.09 11.58
C THR A 199 -17.85 24.11 11.46
N PRO A 200 -18.85 24.17 12.36
CA PRO A 200 -20.05 23.32 12.28
C PRO A 200 -20.75 23.40 10.92
N GLU A 201 -20.70 24.55 10.23
CA GLU A 201 -21.26 24.68 8.88
C GLU A 201 -20.48 23.90 7.81
N GLN A 202 -19.15 23.80 7.95
CA GLN A 202 -18.29 23.04 7.01
C GLN A 202 -18.52 21.53 7.14
N LEU A 203 -18.80 21.05 8.35
CA LEU A 203 -19.16 19.65 8.63
C LEU A 203 -20.53 19.28 8.03
N GLU A 204 -21.53 20.15 8.14
CA GLU A 204 -22.85 19.91 7.55
C GLU A 204 -22.81 19.96 6.02
N ALA A 205 -22.01 20.85 5.43
CA ALA A 205 -21.78 20.88 3.97
C ALA A 205 -21.10 19.59 3.48
N LEU A 206 -20.12 19.06 4.22
CA LEU A 206 -19.44 17.81 3.88
C LEU A 206 -20.39 16.60 3.96
N LYS A 207 -21.24 16.55 4.99
CA LYS A 207 -22.28 15.50 5.12
C LYS A 207 -23.30 15.53 3.99
N ALA A 208 -23.70 16.71 3.53
CA ALA A 208 -24.64 16.86 2.42
C ALA A 208 -24.06 16.32 1.11
N ILE A 209 -22.79 16.65 0.83
CA ILE A 209 -22.06 16.18 -0.37
C ILE A 209 -21.92 14.64 -0.34
N ILE A 210 -21.54 14.07 0.80
CA ILE A 210 -21.42 12.62 0.98
C ILE A 210 -22.77 11.92 0.74
N LYS A 211 -23.86 12.48 1.27
CA LYS A 211 -25.21 11.91 1.09
C LYS A 211 -25.67 11.92 -0.37
N GLU A 212 -25.40 13.00 -1.10
CA GLU A 212 -25.80 13.14 -2.51
C GLU A 212 -25.06 12.12 -3.40
N VAL A 213 -23.76 11.92 -3.16
CA VAL A 213 -22.94 10.91 -3.84
C VAL A 213 -23.48 9.50 -3.59
N ILE A 214 -23.84 9.16 -2.34
CA ILE A 214 -24.39 7.84 -1.98
C ILE A 214 -25.72 7.54 -2.69
N THR A 215 -26.61 8.52 -2.82
CA THR A 215 -27.90 8.32 -3.51
C THR A 215 -27.79 8.18 -5.03
N SER A 216 -26.68 8.61 -5.65
CA SER A 216 -26.52 8.61 -7.10
C SER A 216 -26.00 7.29 -7.68
N THR A 217 -25.50 6.38 -6.85
CA THR A 217 -24.97 5.07 -7.24
C THR A 217 -25.91 3.94 -6.80
N GLN A 218 -26.80 3.51 -7.69
CA GLN A 218 -27.53 2.24 -7.53
C GLN A 218 -26.64 1.06 -7.97
N PRO A 219 -26.51 -0.01 -7.16
CA PRO A 219 -25.91 -1.26 -7.59
C PRO A 219 -26.89 -2.04 -8.50
N ALA A 220 -26.39 -2.59 -9.61
CA ALA A 220 -27.10 -3.58 -10.40
C ALA A 220 -27.18 -4.91 -9.61
N THR A 221 -28.38 -5.43 -9.43
CA THR A 221 -28.66 -6.74 -8.81
C THR A 221 -28.69 -7.81 -9.90
N ASP A 222 -27.74 -8.76 -9.88
CA ASP A 222 -27.92 -10.05 -10.57
C ASP A 222 -28.43 -11.09 -9.57
N ASN A 223 -29.64 -11.60 -9.85
CA ASN A 223 -30.27 -12.70 -9.15
C ASN A 223 -29.70 -14.02 -9.68
N ASP A 224 -29.23 -14.89 -8.79
CA ASP A 224 -28.91 -16.29 -9.07
C ASP A 224 -30.02 -17.17 -8.47
N PRO A 225 -30.75 -18.00 -9.23
CA PRO A 225 -31.72 -18.93 -8.66
C PRO A 225 -31.11 -20.33 -8.42
N GLU A 226 -31.20 -20.75 -7.16
CA GLU A 226 -30.79 -22.04 -6.59
C GLU A 226 -31.44 -23.29 -7.23
N GLU A 227 -30.73 -24.40 -7.09
CA GLU A 227 -31.21 -25.78 -7.26
C GLU A 227 -32.39 -26.14 -6.32
N GLU A 228 -33.45 -26.77 -6.84
CA GLU A 228 -34.20 -27.80 -6.08
C GLU A 228 -34.71 -28.96 -6.96
N LYS A 229 -34.02 -30.09 -6.81
CA LYS A 229 -34.42 -31.51 -6.86
C LYS A 229 -35.93 -31.86 -7.04
N LYS A 230 -36.25 -32.78 -7.99
CA LYS A 230 -36.71 -34.21 -7.80
C LYS A 230 -37.53 -34.80 -8.98
N THR A 231 -37.04 -35.95 -9.48
CA THR A 231 -37.75 -37.20 -9.90
C THR A 231 -39.09 -37.17 -10.67
N PHE A 232 -39.13 -37.78 -11.87
CA PHE A 232 -39.83 -39.04 -12.25
C PHE A 232 -40.13 -39.09 -13.77
N ASN A 233 -39.46 -39.99 -14.49
CA ASN A 233 -40.01 -41.12 -15.26
C ASN A 233 -38.92 -41.83 -16.06
#